data_AF-A0A9D4XSA6-F1
#
_entry.id   AF-A0A9D4XSA6-F1
#
_cell.length_a   1.000
_cell.length_b   1.000
_cell.length_c   1.000
_cell.angle_alpha   90.00
_cell.angle_beta   90.00
_cell.angle_gamma   90.00
#
_symmetry.space_group_name_H-M   'P 1'
#
loop_
_entity.id
_entity.type
_entity.pdbx_description
1 polymer ?
#
loop_
_entity_poly.entity_id
_entity_poly.type
_entity_poly.pdbx_seq_one_letter_code
_entity_poly.pdbx_strand_id
1 'polypeptide(L)'
;MSKDQISNFCNELSSFCNNLQSSTNALKQSIDRRPIPLDSASSTFVQSLNSRVSTATSGLEVLESMSSTVSFQELLGHCNEMFKINQTEMLQLEDHLKTYHGYVPASDVEEEDEVSDDKLDSLSSFYGSLSVADTGFKNYDDDALYPYLMNFLH
;
A
#
# COMPACT_ATOMS: atom_id res chain seq x y z
N MET A 1 -70.05 -56.12 1.73
CA MET A 1 -69.28 -54.86 1.78
C MET A 1 -68.41 -54.88 3.03
N SER A 2 -67.39 -55.73 3.03
CA SER A 2 -67.01 -56.46 4.25
C SER A 2 -65.53 -56.39 4.53
N LYS A 3 -65.18 -55.95 5.74
CA LYS A 3 -63.85 -56.04 6.39
C LYS A 3 -62.67 -55.33 5.73
N ASP A 4 -62.46 -55.43 4.42
CA ASP A 4 -61.25 -54.94 3.76
C ASP A 4 -61.17 -53.40 3.70
N GLN A 5 -62.31 -52.74 3.46
CA GLN A 5 -62.39 -51.27 3.48
C GLN A 5 -62.17 -50.70 4.89
N ILE A 6 -62.66 -51.41 5.92
CA ILE A 6 -62.50 -51.02 7.32
C ILE A 6 -61.05 -51.22 7.74
N SER A 7 -60.42 -52.33 7.34
CA SER A 7 -58.99 -52.59 7.54
C SER A 7 -58.13 -51.50 6.92
N ASN A 8 -58.39 -51.14 5.66
CA ASN A 8 -57.64 -50.09 4.96
C ASN A 8 -57.79 -48.72 5.64
N PHE A 9 -59.01 -48.34 6.02
CA PHE A 9 -59.25 -47.11 6.78
C PHE A 9 -58.49 -47.10 8.11
N CYS A 10 -58.52 -48.20 8.86
CA CYS A 10 -57.78 -48.31 10.12
C CYS A 10 -56.26 -48.20 9.90
N ASN A 11 -55.73 -48.74 8.80
CA ASN A 11 -54.32 -48.63 8.46
C ASN A 11 -53.93 -47.18 8.09
N GLU A 12 -54.76 -46.50 7.31
CA GLU A 12 -54.57 -45.07 6.97
C GLU A 12 -54.63 -44.19 8.21
N LEU A 13 -55.61 -44.41 9.10
CA LEU A 13 -55.74 -43.68 10.35
C LEU A 13 -54.53 -43.91 11.27
N SER A 14 -54.04 -45.15 11.33
CA SER A 14 -52.84 -45.49 12.10
C SER A 14 -51.60 -44.79 11.53
N SER A 15 -51.44 -44.77 10.21
CA SER A 15 -50.37 -44.01 9.54
C SER A 15 -50.46 -42.51 9.82
N PHE A 16 -51.67 -41.94 9.75
CA PHE A 16 -51.92 -40.55 10.10
C PHE A 16 -51.54 -40.22 11.54
N CYS A 17 -51.98 -41.04 12.50
CA CYS A 17 -51.64 -40.87 13.92
C CYS A 17 -50.12 -40.95 14.15
N ASN A 18 -49.43 -41.87 13.47
CA ASN A 18 -47.97 -41.98 13.54
C ASN A 18 -47.27 -40.75 12.96
N ASN A 19 -47.75 -40.23 11.83
CA ASN A 19 -47.23 -39.00 11.23
C ASN A 19 -47.47 -37.77 12.11
N LEU A 20 -48.66 -37.67 12.72
CA LEU A 20 -49.00 -36.61 13.66
C LEU A 20 -48.08 -36.67 14.89
N GLN A 21 -47.86 -37.87 15.43
CA GLN A 21 -46.99 -38.06 16.59
C GLN A 21 -45.52 -37.77 16.25
N SER A 22 -45.05 -38.20 15.08
CA SER A 22 -43.73 -37.86 14.56
C SER A 22 -43.56 -36.35 14.40
N SER A 23 -44.54 -35.68 13.79
CA SER A 23 -44.52 -34.23 13.56
C SER A 23 -44.57 -33.45 14.88
N THR A 24 -45.38 -33.90 15.84
CA THR A 24 -45.48 -33.29 17.18
C THR A 24 -44.17 -33.48 17.96
N ASN A 25 -43.55 -34.65 17.87
CA ASN A 25 -42.25 -34.91 18.48
C ASN A 25 -41.14 -34.07 17.84
N ALA A 26 -41.13 -33.94 16.51
CA ALA A 26 -40.18 -33.08 15.80
C ALA A 26 -40.36 -31.60 16.17
N LEU A 27 -41.60 -31.12 16.24
CA LEU A 27 -41.91 -29.76 16.69
C LEU A 27 -41.47 -29.53 18.14
N LYS A 28 -41.74 -30.49 19.03
CA LYS A 28 -41.29 -30.44 20.42
C LYS A 28 -39.77 -30.39 20.51
N GLN A 29 -39.05 -31.23 19.76
CA GLN A 29 -37.60 -31.17 19.67
C GLN A 29 -37.09 -29.83 19.11
N SER A 30 -37.82 -29.22 18.17
CA SER A 30 -37.47 -27.90 17.64
C SER A 30 -37.68 -26.78 18.64
N ILE A 31 -38.67 -26.88 19.51
CA ILE A 31 -38.94 -25.92 20.59
C ILE A 31 -37.96 -26.13 21.76
N ASP A 32 -37.65 -27.39 22.08
CA ASP A 32 -36.71 -27.76 23.15
C ASP A 32 -35.24 -27.51 22.74
N ARG A 33 -34.94 -27.42 21.44
CA ARG A 33 -33.67 -26.87 20.96
C ARG A 33 -33.59 -25.41 21.39
N ARG A 34 -32.83 -25.19 22.48
CA ARG A 34 -32.49 -23.88 23.04
C ARG A 34 -32.27 -22.86 21.90
N PRO A 35 -32.91 -21.68 21.93
CA PRO A 35 -32.61 -20.63 20.96
C PRO A 35 -31.10 -20.45 20.89
N ILE A 36 -30.52 -20.42 19.70
CA ILE A 36 -29.11 -20.01 19.54
C ILE A 36 -29.01 -18.66 20.26
N PRO A 37 -28.18 -18.53 21.31
CA PRO A 37 -28.12 -17.27 22.03
C PRO A 37 -27.62 -16.23 21.05
N LEU A 38 -28.52 -15.34 20.62
CA LEU A 38 -28.25 -14.20 19.73
C LEU A 38 -27.07 -13.39 20.25
N ASP A 39 -26.90 -13.32 21.58
CA ASP A 39 -25.77 -12.70 22.26
C ASP A 39 -24.42 -13.33 21.92
N SER A 40 -24.34 -14.63 21.65
CA SER A 40 -23.05 -15.29 21.36
C SER A 40 -22.57 -14.98 19.94
N ALA A 41 -23.50 -15.01 18.97
CA ALA A 41 -23.20 -14.67 17.58
C ALA A 41 -22.97 -13.17 17.40
N SER A 42 -23.78 -12.32 18.03
CA SER A 42 -23.60 -10.86 18.01
C SER A 42 -22.32 -10.45 18.74
N SER A 43 -22.01 -11.04 19.89
CA SER A 43 -20.75 -10.79 20.61
C SER A 43 -19.54 -11.19 19.77
N THR A 44 -19.58 -12.35 19.11
CA THR A 44 -18.48 -12.78 18.22
C THR A 44 -18.32 -11.82 17.03
N PHE A 45 -19.43 -11.39 16.42
CA PHE A 45 -19.40 -10.41 15.34
C PHE A 45 -18.83 -9.06 15.81
N VAL A 46 -19.29 -8.54 16.95
CA VAL A 46 -18.81 -7.29 17.53
C VAL A 46 -17.33 -7.40 17.90
N GLN A 47 -16.89 -8.52 18.47
CA GLN A 47 -15.47 -8.77 18.77
C GLN A 47 -14.60 -8.79 17.51
N SER A 48 -15.04 -9.51 16.47
CA SER A 48 -14.34 -9.55 15.17
C SER A 48 -14.27 -8.16 14.53
N LEU A 49 -15.38 -7.41 14.57
CA LEU A 49 -15.42 -6.04 14.08
C LEU A 49 -14.46 -5.15 14.85
N ASN A 50 -14.47 -5.23 16.20
CA ASN A 50 -13.60 -4.42 17.04
C ASN A 50 -12.13 -4.74 16.78
N SER A 51 -11.77 -6.02 16.62
CA SER A 51 -10.41 -6.43 16.22
C SER A 51 -10.00 -5.83 14.88
N ARG A 52 -10.89 -5.84 13.88
CA ARG A 52 -10.62 -5.22 12.56
C ARG A 52 -10.44 -3.70 12.67
N VAL A 53 -11.28 -3.03 13.46
CA VAL A 53 -11.19 -1.58 13.69
C VAL A 53 -9.88 -1.24 14.41
N SER A 54 -9.50 -1.99 15.45
CA SER A 54 -8.22 -1.80 16.14
C SER A 54 -7.03 -1.95 15.17
N THR A 55 -7.01 -3.00 14.34
CA THR A 55 -5.94 -3.21 13.36
C THR A 55 -5.86 -2.10 12.31
N ALA A 56 -7.02 -1.64 11.81
CA ALA A 56 -7.06 -0.53 10.86
C ALA A 56 -6.56 0.78 11.51
N THR A 57 -6.95 1.03 12.76
CA THR A 57 -6.52 2.21 13.51
C THR A 57 -5.02 2.21 13.76
N SER A 58 -4.44 1.09 14.22
CA SER A 58 -2.99 0.98 14.39
C SER A 58 -2.24 1.11 13.06
N GLY A 59 -2.82 0.62 11.96
CA GLY A 59 -2.25 0.81 10.62
C GLY A 59 -2.24 2.27 10.18
N LEU A 60 -3.30 3.02 10.51
CA LEU A 60 -3.37 4.47 10.27
C LEU A 60 -2.36 5.23 11.12
N GLU A 61 -2.19 4.90 12.39
CA GLU A 61 -1.17 5.53 13.26
C GLU A 61 0.25 5.32 12.70
N VAL A 62 0.55 4.12 12.19
CA VAL A 62 1.83 3.85 11.51
C VAL A 62 1.97 4.69 10.23
N LEU A 63 0.95 4.72 9.37
CA LEU A 63 0.95 5.53 8.15
C LEU A 63 1.11 7.03 8.45
N GLU A 64 0.44 7.53 9.48
CA GLU A 64 0.54 8.90 9.97
C GLU A 64 1.96 9.22 10.44
N SER A 65 2.57 8.31 11.21
CA SER A 65 3.96 8.44 11.66
C SER A 65 4.96 8.45 10.49
N MET A 66 4.70 7.69 9.42
CA MET A 66 5.53 7.67 8.21
C MET A 66 5.35 8.94 7.38
N SER A 67 4.13 9.45 7.27
CA SER A 67 3.82 10.69 6.55
C SER A 67 4.41 11.93 7.22
N SER A 68 4.75 11.82 8.50
CA SER A 68 5.31 12.91 9.30
C SER A 68 6.83 13.04 9.19
N THR A 69 7.51 12.23 8.37
CA THR A 69 8.99 12.19 8.38
C THR A 69 9.67 13.40 7.74
N VAL A 70 8.98 14.17 6.89
CA VAL A 70 9.30 15.58 6.58
C VAL A 70 8.12 16.15 5.79
N SER A 71 7.64 17.34 6.15
CA SER A 71 6.62 17.98 5.30
C SER A 71 7.23 18.33 3.93
N PHE A 72 6.42 18.34 2.86
CA PHE A 72 6.90 18.75 1.53
C PHE A 72 7.58 20.14 1.56
N GLN A 73 7.05 21.05 2.38
CA GLN A 73 7.63 22.38 2.59
C GLN A 73 9.01 22.33 3.25
N GLU A 74 9.20 21.43 4.22
CA GLU A 74 10.46 21.24 4.93
C GLU A 74 11.52 20.60 4.04
N LEU A 75 11.14 19.58 3.23
CA LEU A 75 12.01 19.02 2.20
C LEU A 75 12.45 20.10 1.19
N LEU A 76 11.51 20.91 0.70
CA LEU A 76 11.84 22.00 -0.22
C LEU A 76 12.76 23.04 0.44
N GLY A 77 12.56 23.31 1.73
CA GLY A 77 13.45 24.12 2.55
C GLY A 77 14.89 23.57 2.57
N HIS A 78 15.05 22.29 2.87
CA HIS A 78 16.36 21.62 2.87
C HIS A 78 17.01 21.58 1.49
N CYS A 79 16.25 21.29 0.43
CA CYS A 79 16.76 21.32 -0.94
C CYS A 79 17.28 22.72 -1.33
N ASN A 80 16.54 23.77 -0.98
CA ASN A 80 16.93 25.15 -1.26
C ASN A 80 18.19 25.56 -0.48
N GLU A 81 18.33 25.10 0.76
CA GLU A 81 19.54 25.35 1.56
C GLU A 81 20.77 24.66 0.95
N MET A 82 20.66 23.38 0.58
CA MET A 82 21.73 22.66 -0.14
C MET A 82 22.08 23.31 -1.47
N PHE A 83 21.10 23.77 -2.24
CA PHE A 83 21.34 24.49 -3.49
C PHE A 83 22.18 25.76 -3.28
N LYS A 84 21.85 26.57 -2.26
CA LYS A 84 22.59 27.80 -1.94
C LYS A 84 24.02 27.52 -1.51
N ILE A 85 24.23 26.45 -0.73
CA ILE A 85 25.56 26.02 -0.31
C ILE A 85 26.37 25.60 -1.55
N ASN A 86 25.81 24.73 -2.39
CA ASN A 86 26.47 24.27 -3.61
C ASN A 86 26.81 25.43 -4.54
N GLN A 87 25.91 26.39 -4.72
CA GLN A 87 26.17 27.59 -5.51
C GLN A 87 27.34 28.39 -4.95
N THR A 88 27.38 28.58 -3.63
CA THR A 88 28.47 29.30 -2.95
C THR A 88 29.79 28.58 -3.12
N GLU A 89 29.81 27.26 -2.94
CA GLU A 89 31.01 26.43 -3.11
C GLU A 89 31.51 26.41 -4.55
N MET A 90 30.61 26.37 -5.53
CA MET A 90 30.96 26.48 -6.95
C MET A 90 31.60 27.83 -7.27
N LEU A 91 31.05 28.94 -6.77
CA LEU A 91 31.66 30.27 -6.94
C LEU A 91 33.05 30.35 -6.31
N GLN A 92 33.23 29.78 -5.11
CA GLN A 92 34.52 29.74 -4.44
C GLN A 92 35.53 28.88 -5.22
N LEU A 93 35.10 27.73 -5.73
CA LEU A 93 35.94 26.86 -6.54
C LEU A 93 36.35 27.54 -7.84
N GLU A 94 35.42 28.22 -8.51
CA GLU A 94 35.66 28.97 -9.73
C GLU A 94 36.64 30.12 -9.50
N ASP A 95 36.48 30.88 -8.42
CA ASP A 95 37.42 31.94 -8.02
C ASP A 95 38.83 31.40 -7.75
N HIS A 96 38.92 30.25 -7.07
CA HIS A 96 40.19 29.60 -6.80
C HIS A 96 40.88 29.14 -8.10
N LEU A 97 40.11 28.55 -9.04
CA LEU A 97 40.63 28.14 -10.35
C LEU A 97 41.08 29.35 -11.19
N LYS A 98 40.34 30.45 -11.17
CA LYS A 98 40.73 31.71 -11.83
C LYS A 98 42.05 32.24 -11.27
N THR A 99 42.11 32.36 -9.94
CA THR A 99 43.22 33.03 -9.25
C THR A 99 44.52 32.26 -9.35
N TYR A 100 44.49 30.92 -9.22
CA TYR A 100 45.71 30.12 -9.09
C TYR A 100 46.06 29.32 -10.36
N HIS A 101 45.09 29.05 -11.23
CA HIS A 101 45.27 28.16 -12.38
C HIS A 101 44.96 28.84 -13.73
N GLY A 102 44.65 30.13 -13.74
CA GLY A 102 44.40 30.90 -14.97
C GLY A 102 43.16 30.46 -15.73
N TYR A 103 42.23 29.78 -15.06
CA TYR A 103 40.96 29.35 -15.63
C TYR A 103 40.11 30.57 -16.02
N VAL A 104 39.52 30.54 -17.21
CA VAL A 104 38.55 31.55 -17.68
C VAL A 104 37.23 30.83 -17.86
N PRO A 105 36.17 31.19 -17.11
CA PRO A 105 34.85 30.59 -17.27
C PRO A 105 34.32 30.86 -18.66
N ALA A 106 33.57 29.90 -19.21
CA ALA A 106 32.73 30.18 -20.35
C ALA A 106 31.70 31.24 -19.92
N SER A 107 31.48 32.27 -20.74
CA SER A 107 30.41 33.23 -20.52
C SER A 107 29.11 32.46 -20.37
N ASP A 108 28.42 32.64 -19.26
CA ASP A 108 27.07 32.12 -19.07
C ASP A 108 26.26 32.52 -20.30
N VAL A 109 25.82 31.53 -21.08
CA VAL A 109 24.79 31.76 -22.07
C VAL A 109 23.57 32.08 -21.24
N GLU A 110 23.15 33.34 -21.23
CA GLU A 110 21.83 33.72 -20.73
C GLU A 110 20.85 32.78 -21.44
N GLU A 111 20.31 31.80 -20.72
CA GLU A 111 19.15 31.06 -21.19
C GLU A 111 18.03 32.08 -21.23
N GLU A 112 17.85 32.70 -22.40
CA GLU A 112 16.67 33.48 -22.71
C GLU A 112 15.46 32.59 -22.41
N ASP A 113 14.59 33.07 -21.52
CA ASP A 113 13.28 32.51 -21.19
C ASP A 113 12.40 32.45 -22.47
N GLU A 114 12.67 31.51 -23.38
CA GLU A 114 11.76 31.14 -24.44
C GLU A 114 11.06 29.83 -24.07
N VAL A 115 9.90 30.01 -23.44
CA VAL A 115 8.90 28.96 -23.28
C VAL A 115 8.38 28.59 -24.68
N SER A 116 9.04 27.65 -25.35
CA SER A 116 8.54 27.05 -26.59
C SER A 116 8.47 25.52 -26.48
N ASP A 117 7.24 25.03 -26.51
CA ASP A 117 6.74 23.68 -26.22
C ASP A 117 7.12 22.60 -27.26
N ASP A 118 8.30 22.65 -27.89
CA ASP A 118 8.58 21.79 -29.06
C ASP A 118 10.07 21.39 -29.26
N LYS A 119 10.76 20.86 -28.22
CA LYS A 119 12.10 20.27 -28.45
C LYS A 119 12.59 19.21 -27.46
N LEU A 120 11.88 18.08 -27.41
CA LEU A 120 12.39 16.85 -26.77
C LEU A 120 13.55 16.18 -27.55
N ASP A 121 13.83 16.59 -28.79
CA ASP A 121 14.88 15.98 -29.63
C ASP A 121 16.31 16.51 -29.37
N SER A 122 16.49 17.57 -28.57
CA SER A 122 17.82 18.14 -28.29
C SER A 122 18.53 17.59 -27.06
N LEU A 123 17.85 16.84 -26.19
CA LEU A 123 18.45 16.22 -25.00
C LEU A 123 19.43 15.06 -25.33
N SER A 124 19.32 14.49 -26.53
CA SER A 124 20.28 13.46 -27.01
C SER A 124 21.69 14.00 -27.27
N SER A 125 21.84 15.31 -27.50
CA SER A 125 23.15 15.91 -27.81
C SER A 125 24.00 16.12 -26.57
N PHE A 126 23.39 16.24 -25.39
CA PHE A 126 24.13 16.50 -24.14
C PHE A 126 24.78 15.22 -23.60
N TYR A 127 24.11 14.07 -23.76
CA TYR A 127 24.66 12.76 -23.37
C TYR A 127 25.56 12.11 -24.44
N GLY A 128 25.66 12.69 -25.64
CA GLY A 128 26.34 12.09 -26.79
C GLY A 128 27.88 12.05 -26.73
N SER A 129 28.51 12.66 -25.72
CA SER A 129 29.98 12.77 -25.65
C SER A 129 30.67 11.83 -24.65
N LEU A 130 29.95 10.90 -23.99
CA LEU A 130 30.59 9.81 -23.26
C LEU A 130 30.53 8.49 -24.06
N SER A 131 31.52 8.29 -24.90
CA SER A 131 31.89 6.99 -25.48
C SER A 131 33.42 6.98 -25.53
N VAL A 132 34.20 6.06 -24.95
CA VAL A 132 34.03 4.63 -24.70
C VAL A 132 34.95 4.25 -23.52
N ALA A 133 34.44 3.48 -22.56
CA ALA A 133 35.23 2.47 -21.86
C ALA A 133 34.36 1.23 -21.67
N ASP A 134 34.47 0.37 -22.68
CA ASP A 134 34.28 -1.08 -22.74
C ASP A 134 33.57 -1.80 -21.57
N THR A 135 32.36 -2.28 -21.88
CA THR A 135 31.80 -3.61 -21.59
C THR A 135 31.69 -4.13 -20.14
N GLY A 136 30.44 -4.40 -19.73
CA GLY A 136 30.17 -5.54 -18.86
C GLY A 136 29.07 -5.39 -17.82
N PHE A 137 27.88 -4.85 -18.17
CA PHE A 137 26.72 -5.01 -17.29
C PHE A 137 26.23 -6.47 -17.31
N LYS A 138 26.86 -7.31 -16.49
CA LYS A 138 26.17 -8.45 -15.91
C LYS A 138 25.26 -7.91 -14.81
N ASN A 139 23.99 -8.27 -14.89
CA ASN A 139 23.02 -8.07 -13.80
C ASN A 139 23.63 -8.62 -12.50
N TYR A 140 23.85 -7.74 -11.52
CA TYR A 140 24.14 -8.13 -10.15
C TYR A 140 23.02 -7.58 -9.27
N ASP A 141 22.51 -8.49 -8.44
CA ASP A 141 21.38 -8.32 -7.55
C ASP A 141 21.50 -7.08 -6.64
N ASP A 142 20.34 -6.47 -6.41
CA ASP A 142 20.07 -5.16 -5.76
C ASP A 142 20.31 -5.13 -4.23
N ASP A 143 21.22 -5.97 -3.71
CA ASP A 143 21.32 -6.25 -2.26
C ASP A 143 22.57 -5.67 -1.58
N ALA A 144 23.42 -4.93 -2.31
CA ALA A 144 24.71 -4.45 -1.80
C ALA A 144 24.84 -2.94 -1.60
N LEU A 145 23.83 -2.13 -1.96
CA LEU A 145 23.89 -0.66 -1.91
C LEU A 145 23.36 -0.03 -0.62
N TYR A 146 22.64 -0.79 0.20
CA TYR A 146 22.13 -0.32 1.49
C TYR A 146 23.18 0.12 2.53
N PRO A 147 24.40 -0.46 2.62
CA PRO A 147 25.35 -0.08 3.66
C PRO A 147 26.00 1.29 3.43
N TYR A 148 26.02 1.81 2.19
CA TYR A 148 26.72 3.06 1.86
C TYR A 148 25.85 4.31 2.01
N LEU A 149 24.52 4.17 1.88
CA LEU A 149 23.57 5.28 2.08
C LEU A 149 23.43 5.69 3.56
N MET A 150 23.75 4.80 4.51
CA MET A 150 23.67 5.08 5.94
C MET A 150 24.83 5.95 6.47
N ASN A 151 25.88 6.19 5.68
CA ASN A 151 27.01 7.04 6.09
C ASN A 151 26.79 8.54 5.85
N PHE A 152 25.67 8.93 5.23
CA PHE A 152 25.33 10.34 4.97
C PHE A 152 24.30 10.91 5.98
N LEU A 153 23.98 10.18 7.04
CA LEU A 153 22.91 10.51 8.00
C LEU A 153 23.38 10.67 9.47
N HIS A 154 24.57 11.24 9.68
CA HIS A 154 24.99 11.82 10.97
C HIS A 154 25.62 13.20 10.75
#